data_AF-A0A2V7RGC3-F1
#
_entry.id   AF-A0A2V7RGC3-F1
#
_cell.length_a   1.000
_cell.length_b   1.000
_cell.length_c   1.000
_cell.angle_alpha   90.00
_cell.angle_beta   90.00
_cell.angle_gamma   90.00
#
_symmetry.space_group_name_H-M   'P 1'
#
loop_
_entity.id
_entity.type
_entity.pdbx_description
1 polymer ?
#
loop_
_entity_poly.entity_id
_entity_poly.type
_entity_poly.pdbx_seq_one_letter_code
_entity_poly.pdbx_strand_id
1 'polypeptide(L)'
;MDYWTQLGDTTLSRLVGEVARANLDVRSAEARVSAARSAKIRSALDLTPGAIVSGGYARQRLSTATFPGATGVFPDQNVWDAGVTASWDLDVFGQIRQTVQAQGALVSVAQEQLRDVQVSLTAELARTYFELRGAQEQLAVARRNADNQR
;
A
#
# COMPACT_ATOMS: atom_id res chain seq x y z
N MET A 1 -2.67 -23.38 13.09
CA MET A 1 -2.98 -24.81 12.86
C MET A 1 -2.79 -25.05 11.38
N ASP A 2 -1.72 -25.76 11.00
CA ASP A 2 -1.40 -26.00 9.59
C ASP A 2 -2.23 -27.20 9.07
N TYR A 3 -3.37 -26.93 8.44
CA TYR A 3 -4.29 -27.93 7.90
C TYR A 3 -3.57 -28.96 7.01
N TRP A 4 -2.55 -28.54 6.27
CA TRP A 4 -1.82 -29.37 5.31
C TRP A 4 -1.01 -30.48 5.98
N THR A 5 -0.55 -30.28 7.22
CA THR A 5 0.17 -31.32 7.97
C THR A 5 -0.72 -32.52 8.33
N GLN A 6 -2.04 -32.35 8.38
CA GLN A 6 -2.98 -33.44 8.65
C GLN A 6 -3.11 -34.40 7.47
N LEU A 7 -2.76 -33.96 6.26
CA LEU A 7 -2.79 -34.78 5.04
C LEU A 7 -1.55 -35.66 4.89
N GLY A 8 -0.59 -35.59 5.82
CA GLY A 8 0.58 -36.47 5.87
C GLY A 8 1.70 -36.13 4.88
N ASP A 9 1.58 -35.03 4.13
CA ASP A 9 2.56 -34.61 3.13
C ASP A 9 3.21 -33.27 3.49
N THR A 10 4.43 -33.34 4.04
CA THR A 10 5.21 -32.16 4.44
C THR A 10 5.70 -31.32 3.25
N THR A 11 5.64 -31.87 2.03
CA THR A 11 6.05 -31.17 0.80
C THR A 11 5.14 -29.99 0.54
N LEU A 12 3.82 -30.17 0.69
CA LEU A 12 2.83 -29.13 0.43
C LEU A 12 2.98 -27.98 1.43
N SER A 13 3.12 -28.27 2.73
CA SER A 13 3.40 -27.25 3.75
C SER A 13 4.64 -26.42 3.43
N ARG A 14 5.74 -27.09 2.99
CA ARG A 14 6.97 -26.38 2.58
C ARG A 14 6.70 -25.46 1.38
N LEU A 15 6.02 -25.95 0.35
CA LEU A 15 5.71 -25.18 -0.85
C LEU A 15 4.82 -23.97 -0.55
N VAL A 16 3.81 -24.11 0.33
CA VAL A 16 2.98 -22.99 0.78
C VAL A 16 3.85 -21.89 1.41
N GLY A 17 4.77 -22.26 2.31
CA GLY A 17 5.69 -21.31 2.95
C GLY A 17 6.71 -20.66 2.00
N GLU A 18 7.13 -21.36 0.95
CA GLU A 18 8.01 -20.80 -0.10
C GLU A 18 7.25 -19.83 -1.00
N VAL A 19 6.10 -20.24 -1.51
CA VAL A 19 5.28 -19.46 -2.43
C VAL A 19 4.73 -18.20 -1.76
N ALA A 20 4.29 -18.28 -0.50
CA ALA A 20 3.83 -17.10 0.25
C ALA A 20 4.91 -16.00 0.36
N ARG A 21 6.19 -16.37 0.44
CA ARG A 21 7.31 -15.40 0.54
C ARG A 21 7.79 -14.88 -0.81
N ALA A 22 7.65 -15.68 -1.86
CA ALA A 22 8.13 -15.36 -3.20
C ALA A 22 7.07 -14.69 -4.08
N ASN A 23 5.77 -14.88 -3.79
CA ASN A 23 4.68 -14.43 -4.65
C ASN A 23 4.52 -12.90 -4.64
N LEU A 24 4.45 -12.31 -5.84
CA LEU A 24 4.35 -10.86 -6.04
C LEU A 24 2.97 -10.30 -5.70
N ASP A 25 1.90 -11.09 -5.80
CA ASP A 25 0.55 -10.66 -5.44
C ASP A 25 0.42 -10.50 -3.92
N VAL A 26 1.01 -11.41 -3.15
CA VAL A 26 1.11 -11.29 -1.68
C VAL A 26 1.89 -10.03 -1.31
N ARG A 27 3.07 -9.81 -1.90
CA ARG A 27 3.87 -8.59 -1.65
C ARG A 27 3.12 -7.32 -2.03
N SER A 28 2.38 -7.35 -3.14
CA SER A 28 1.56 -6.23 -3.58
C SER A 28 0.41 -5.95 -2.59
N ALA A 29 -0.24 -6.99 -2.07
CA ALA A 29 -1.28 -6.85 -1.05
C ALA A 29 -0.72 -6.34 0.29
N GLU A 30 0.46 -6.79 0.71
CA GLU A 30 1.17 -6.25 1.89
C GLU A 30 1.50 -4.76 1.71
N ALA A 31 1.98 -4.37 0.52
CA ALA A 31 2.23 -2.97 0.20
C ALA A 31 0.95 -2.11 0.25
N ARG A 32 -0.20 -2.65 -0.17
CA ARG A 32 -1.51 -1.98 -0.03
C ARG A 32 -1.90 -1.80 1.43
N VAL A 33 -1.64 -2.80 2.30
CA VAL A 33 -1.85 -2.65 3.76
C VAL A 33 -0.96 -1.54 4.33
N SER A 34 0.32 -1.48 3.92
CA SER A 34 1.25 -0.43 4.34
C SER A 34 0.80 0.96 3.88
N ALA A 35 0.34 1.09 2.64
CA ALA A 35 -0.20 2.33 2.08
C ALA A 35 -1.46 2.78 2.84
N ALA A 36 -2.39 1.86 3.14
CA ALA A 36 -3.59 2.16 3.92
C ALA A 36 -3.24 2.64 5.34
N ARG A 37 -2.25 2.01 6.00
CA ARG A 37 -1.77 2.46 7.32
C ARG A 37 -1.18 3.86 7.25
N SER A 38 -0.41 4.15 6.21
CA SER A 38 0.20 5.46 5.99
C SER A 38 -0.86 6.53 5.73
N ALA A 39 -1.92 6.21 4.98
CA ALA A 39 -3.06 7.11 4.77
C ALA A 39 -3.79 7.41 6.09
N LYS A 40 -4.04 6.39 6.92
CA LYS A 40 -4.62 6.58 8.26
C LYS A 40 -3.76 7.48 9.14
N ILE A 41 -2.43 7.28 9.15
CA ILE A 41 -1.50 8.12 9.91
C ILE A 41 -1.57 9.56 9.40
N ARG A 42 -1.56 9.77 8.07
CA ARG A 42 -1.67 11.10 7.48
C ARG A 42 -2.95 11.81 7.94
N SER A 43 -4.10 11.16 7.89
CA SER A 43 -5.35 11.75 8.40
C SER A 43 -5.32 12.01 9.91
N ALA A 44 -4.55 11.23 10.68
CA ALA A 44 -4.41 11.48 12.11
C ALA A 44 -3.52 12.69 12.42
N LEU A 45 -2.56 13.02 11.53
CA LEU A 45 -1.73 14.21 11.67
C LEU A 45 -2.53 15.51 11.50
N ASP A 46 -3.67 15.47 10.81
CA ASP A 46 -4.57 16.62 10.69
C ASP A 46 -5.15 17.07 12.04
N LEU A 47 -5.08 16.23 13.09
CA LEU A 47 -5.44 16.62 14.46
C LEU A 47 -4.37 17.50 15.14
N THR A 48 -3.20 17.64 14.54
CA THR A 48 -2.06 18.38 15.09
C THR A 48 -1.76 19.62 14.26
N PRO A 49 -1.16 20.67 14.84
CA PRO A 49 -0.69 21.81 14.07
C PRO A 49 0.31 21.40 12.98
N GLY A 50 0.07 21.83 11.75
CA GLY A 50 1.02 21.72 10.64
C GLY A 50 1.89 22.96 10.53
N ALA A 51 3.14 22.81 10.10
CA ALA A 51 4.02 23.92 9.79
C ALA A 51 4.70 23.71 8.44
N ILE A 52 4.79 24.78 7.66
CA ILE A 52 5.44 24.81 6.36
C ILE A 52 6.56 25.85 6.42
N VAL A 53 7.75 25.46 5.97
CA VAL A 53 8.86 26.37 5.75
C VAL A 53 8.87 26.77 4.29
N SER A 54 8.88 28.06 4.00
CA SER A 54 8.93 28.58 2.64
C SER A 54 10.07 29.59 2.49
N GLY A 55 10.59 29.69 1.28
CA GLY A 55 11.50 30.76 0.88
C GLY A 55 11.43 30.99 -0.62
N GLY A 56 11.56 32.25 -1.01
CA GLY A 56 11.32 32.72 -2.36
C GLY A 56 12.24 33.86 -2.77
N TYR A 57 12.38 34.02 -4.08
CA TYR A 57 13.00 35.17 -4.71
C TYR A 57 12.14 35.59 -5.89
N ALA A 58 11.87 36.89 -6.00
CA ALA A 58 11.20 37.47 -7.14
C ALA A 58 11.89 38.77 -7.57
N ARG A 59 12.11 38.93 -8.87
CA ARG A 59 12.41 40.25 -9.45
C ARG A 59 11.10 40.84 -9.96
N GLN A 60 10.75 42.02 -9.48
CA GLN A 60 9.54 42.71 -9.90
C GLN A 60 9.83 44.15 -10.30
N ARG A 61 9.06 44.65 -11.26
CA ARG A 61 9.03 46.07 -11.62
C ARG A 61 7.62 46.59 -11.38
N LEU A 62 7.48 47.53 -10.46
CA LEU A 62 6.18 48.11 -10.13
C LEU A 62 5.83 49.20 -11.14
N SER A 63 4.57 49.22 -11.58
CA SER A 63 4.05 50.30 -12.41
C SER A 63 3.61 51.47 -11.51
N THR A 64 3.89 52.69 -11.93
CA THR A 64 3.38 53.88 -11.23
C THR A 64 1.86 54.02 -11.30
N ALA A 65 1.21 53.41 -12.30
CA ALA A 65 -0.24 53.32 -12.38
C ALA A 65 -0.87 52.52 -11.22
N THR A 66 -0.10 51.68 -10.51
CA THR A 66 -0.58 50.88 -9.39
C THR A 66 -0.66 51.68 -8.08
N PHE A 67 -0.08 52.88 -8.03
CA PHE A 67 -0.02 53.73 -6.83
C PHE A 67 -0.60 55.13 -7.11
N PRO A 68 -1.85 55.42 -6.69
CA PRO A 68 -2.49 56.72 -6.91
C PRO A 68 -1.66 57.87 -6.33
N GLY A 69 -1.37 58.89 -7.13
CA GLY A 69 -0.58 60.07 -6.73
C GLY A 69 0.95 59.88 -6.83
N ALA A 70 1.44 58.69 -7.19
CA ALA A 70 2.87 58.49 -7.46
C ALA A 70 3.27 59.09 -8.80
N THR A 71 4.42 59.78 -8.84
CA THR A 71 5.02 60.31 -10.06
C THR A 71 6.41 59.69 -10.28
N GLY A 72 6.80 59.43 -11.53
CA GLY A 72 8.10 58.83 -11.88
C GLY A 72 8.05 57.39 -12.40
N VAL A 73 9.17 56.66 -12.32
CA VAL A 73 9.29 55.24 -12.66
C VAL A 73 9.92 54.51 -11.48
N PHE A 74 9.29 53.44 -11.00
CA PHE A 74 9.87 52.63 -9.94
C PHE A 74 11.05 51.80 -10.47
N PRO A 75 12.15 51.69 -9.70
CA PRO A 75 13.27 50.83 -10.06
C PRO A 75 12.88 49.35 -9.98
N ASP A 76 13.63 48.53 -10.69
CA ASP A 76 13.53 47.08 -10.54
C ASP A 76 13.85 46.69 -9.10
N GLN A 77 13.02 45.82 -8.52
CA GLN A 77 13.17 45.34 -7.17
C GLN A 77 13.49 43.85 -7.15
N ASN A 78 14.43 43.49 -6.28
CA ASN A 78 14.72 42.12 -5.90
C ASN A 78 14.07 41.88 -4.54
N VAL A 79 13.13 40.94 -4.49
CA VAL A 79 12.41 40.55 -3.28
C VAL A 79 12.87 39.17 -2.89
N TRP A 80 13.30 39.02 -1.65
CA TRP A 80 13.56 37.74 -1.01
C TRP A 80 12.60 37.59 0.15
N ASP A 81 12.01 36.42 0.29
CA ASP A 81 11.17 36.05 1.43
C ASP A 81 11.61 34.69 1.96
N ALA A 82 11.54 34.53 3.28
CA ALA A 82 11.75 33.26 3.95
C ALA A 82 11.00 33.28 5.28
N GLY A 83 10.32 32.19 5.61
CA GLY A 83 9.49 32.15 6.80
C GLY A 83 8.95 30.77 7.11
N VAL A 84 8.32 30.67 8.29
CA VAL A 84 7.61 29.48 8.74
C VAL A 84 6.16 29.87 8.98
N THR A 85 5.24 29.16 8.34
CA THR A 85 3.80 29.34 8.51
C THR A 85 3.24 28.12 9.22
N ALA A 86 2.59 28.33 10.36
CA ALA A 86 1.90 27.28 11.11
C ALA A 86 0.39 27.48 11.07
N SER A 87 -0.36 26.38 10.93
CA SER A 87 -1.83 26.38 10.90
C SER A 87 -2.35 25.15 11.63
N TRP A 88 -3.49 25.30 12.30
CA TRP A 88 -4.16 24.20 12.99
C TRP A 88 -5.67 24.31 12.88
N ASP A 89 -6.29 23.25 12.39
CA ASP A 89 -7.74 23.12 12.31
C ASP A 89 -8.26 22.38 13.55
N LEU A 90 -9.05 23.09 14.36
CA LEU A 90 -9.64 22.52 15.57
C LEU A 90 -10.80 21.58 15.21
N ASP A 91 -10.69 20.30 15.59
CA ASP A 91 -11.72 19.28 15.35
C ASP A 91 -12.91 19.36 16.34
N VAL A 92 -13.60 20.51 16.35
CA VAL A 92 -14.71 20.80 17.27
C VAL A 92 -15.88 19.83 17.08
N PHE A 93 -16.21 19.51 15.83
CA PHE A 93 -17.36 18.67 15.48
C PHE A 93 -17.00 17.20 15.22
N GLY A 94 -15.72 16.82 15.29
CA GLY A 94 -15.30 15.43 15.13
C GLY A 94 -15.09 14.96 13.68
N GLN A 95 -15.10 15.87 12.70
CA GLN A 95 -14.88 15.54 11.28
C GLN A 95 -13.54 14.83 11.05
N ILE A 96 -12.46 15.31 11.69
CA ILE A 96 -11.13 14.72 11.52
C ILE A 96 -11.10 13.35 12.19
N ARG A 97 -11.61 13.23 13.43
CA ARG A 97 -11.72 11.94 14.12
C ARG A 97 -12.53 10.91 13.33
N GLN A 98 -13.65 11.30 12.73
CA GLN A 98 -14.46 10.41 11.89
C GLN A 98 -13.70 9.99 10.63
N THR A 99 -12.93 10.90 10.03
CA THR A 99 -12.06 10.59 8.88
C THR A 99 -10.99 9.57 9.25
N VAL A 100 -10.33 9.73 10.40
CA VAL A 100 -9.33 8.77 10.91
C VAL A 100 -9.95 7.39 11.18
N GLN A 101 -11.17 7.35 11.72
CA GLN A 101 -11.91 6.10 11.91
C GLN A 101 -12.23 5.42 10.58
N ALA A 102 -12.68 6.18 9.57
CA ALA A 102 -12.96 5.66 8.24
C ALA A 102 -11.68 5.10 7.57
N GLN A 103 -10.55 5.82 7.66
CA GLN A 103 -9.26 5.30 7.20
C GLN A 103 -8.82 4.06 7.98
N GLY A 104 -9.15 3.98 9.28
CA GLY A 104 -8.98 2.79 10.09
C GLY A 104 -9.74 1.57 9.54
N ALA A 105 -11.00 1.75 9.13
CA ALA A 105 -11.77 0.69 8.50
C ALA A 105 -11.16 0.24 7.16
N LEU A 106 -10.61 1.17 6.37
CA LEU A 106 -9.91 0.84 5.12
C LEU A 106 -8.63 0.04 5.35
N VAL A 107 -7.91 0.27 6.45
CA VAL A 107 -6.78 -0.59 6.86
C VAL A 107 -7.26 -2.02 7.11
N SER A 108 -8.38 -2.20 7.81
CA SER A 108 -8.95 -3.53 8.05
C SER A 108 -9.38 -4.21 6.75
N VAL A 109 -9.99 -3.47 5.82
CA VAL A 109 -10.33 -3.99 4.48
C VAL A 109 -9.08 -4.46 3.73
N ALA A 110 -8.00 -3.66 3.73
CA ALA A 110 -6.75 -4.06 3.09
C ALA A 110 -6.13 -5.32 3.72
N GLN A 111 -6.28 -5.50 5.04
CA GLN A 111 -5.81 -6.71 5.74
C GLN A 111 -6.60 -7.95 5.32
N GLU A 112 -7.93 -7.85 5.22
CA GLU A 112 -8.76 -8.96 4.75
C GLU A 112 -8.49 -9.27 3.27
N GLN A 113 -8.21 -8.27 2.44
CA GLN A 113 -7.79 -8.49 1.05
C GLN A 113 -6.45 -9.24 0.96
N LEU A 114 -5.47 -8.91 1.83
CA LEU A 114 -4.23 -9.68 1.91
C LEU A 114 -4.50 -11.14 2.31
N ARG A 115 -5.39 -11.35 3.28
CA ARG A 115 -5.77 -12.69 3.71
C ARG A 115 -6.47 -13.47 2.60
N ASP A 116 -7.35 -12.84 1.83
CA ASP A 116 -8.03 -13.44 0.68
C ASP A 116 -7.04 -13.86 -0.42
N VAL A 117 -6.05 -13.01 -0.73
CA VAL A 117 -4.96 -13.35 -1.66
C VAL A 117 -4.17 -14.57 -1.15
N GLN A 118 -3.83 -14.61 0.14
CA GLN A 118 -3.11 -15.74 0.73
C GLN A 118 -3.93 -17.04 0.68
N VAL A 119 -5.23 -16.98 0.97
CA VAL A 119 -6.13 -18.15 0.89
C VAL A 119 -6.24 -18.65 -0.55
N SER A 120 -6.49 -17.74 -1.50
CA SER A 120 -6.61 -18.07 -2.92
C SER A 120 -5.32 -18.68 -3.48
N LEU A 121 -4.17 -18.10 -3.15
CA LEU A 121 -2.86 -18.62 -3.54
C LEU A 121 -2.59 -20.02 -2.98
N THR A 122 -2.92 -20.23 -1.71
CA THR A 122 -2.73 -21.53 -1.05
C THR A 122 -3.65 -22.59 -1.67
N ALA A 123 -4.91 -22.23 -1.96
CA ALA A 123 -5.88 -23.13 -2.59
C ALA A 123 -5.45 -23.54 -4.00
N GLU A 124 -4.97 -22.58 -4.80
CA GLU A 124 -4.47 -22.84 -6.16
C GLU A 124 -3.23 -23.73 -6.13
N LEU A 125 -2.28 -23.46 -5.23
CA LEU A 125 -1.10 -24.31 -5.05
C LEU A 125 -1.49 -25.73 -4.66
N ALA A 126 -2.42 -25.90 -3.72
CA ALA A 126 -2.90 -27.21 -3.31
C ALA A 126 -3.56 -27.96 -4.47
N ARG A 127 -4.40 -27.29 -5.26
CA ARG A 127 -5.04 -27.86 -6.46
C ARG A 127 -3.99 -28.37 -7.45
N THR A 128 -3.05 -27.52 -7.84
CA THR A 128 -1.96 -27.89 -8.77
C THR A 128 -1.11 -29.03 -8.22
N TYR A 129 -0.85 -29.04 -6.91
CA TYR A 129 -0.09 -30.10 -6.25
C TYR A 129 -0.79 -31.47 -6.35
N PHE A 130 -2.09 -31.52 -6.05
CA PHE A 130 -2.86 -32.76 -6.14
C PHE A 130 -3.04 -33.24 -7.58
N GLU A 131 -3.17 -32.33 -8.54
CA GLU A 131 -3.18 -32.67 -9.98
C GLU A 131 -1.86 -33.34 -10.39
N LEU A 132 -0.71 -32.79 -9.96
CA LEU A 132 0.60 -33.38 -10.21
C LEU A 132 0.72 -34.78 -9.59
N ARG A 133 0.29 -34.96 -8.34
CA ARG A 133 0.31 -36.27 -7.67
C ARG A 133 -0.59 -37.29 -8.36
N GLY A 134 -1.78 -36.87 -8.80
CA GLY A 134 -2.67 -37.71 -9.60
C GLY A 134 -2.03 -38.17 -10.91
N ALA A 135 -1.38 -37.27 -11.64
CA ALA A 135 -0.68 -37.61 -12.88
C ALA A 135 0.51 -38.56 -12.66
N GLN A 136 1.26 -38.38 -11.56
CA GLN A 136 2.35 -39.28 -11.18
C GLN A 136 1.86 -40.71 -10.90
N GLU A 137 0.73 -40.85 -10.21
CA GLU A 137 0.12 -42.16 -9.94
C GLU A 137 -0.39 -42.84 -11.21
N GLN A 138 -1.03 -42.10 -12.11
CA GLN A 138 -1.45 -42.62 -13.41
C GLN A 138 -0.26 -43.13 -14.23
N LEU A 139 0.84 -42.38 -14.25
CA LEU A 139 2.08 -42.80 -14.90
C LEU A 139 2.67 -44.07 -14.27
N ALA A 140 2.66 -44.17 -12.94
CA ALA A 140 3.15 -45.36 -12.24
C ALA A 140 2.32 -46.61 -12.57
N VAL A 141 0.99 -46.48 -12.63
CA VAL A 141 0.09 -47.57 -13.06
C VAL A 141 0.36 -47.97 -14.51
N ALA A 142 0.47 -47.00 -15.42
CA ALA A 142 0.73 -47.26 -16.83
C ALA A 142 2.06 -48.01 -17.06
N ARG A 143 3.11 -47.63 -16.33
CA ARG A 143 4.42 -48.32 -16.38
C ARG A 143 4.34 -49.76 -15.88
N ARG A 144 3.68 -50.00 -14.73
CA ARG A 144 3.46 -51.36 -14.23
C ARG A 144 2.70 -52.24 -15.23
N ASN A 145 1.68 -51.67 -15.89
CA ASN A 145 0.93 -52.39 -16.92
C ASN A 145 1.79 -52.73 -18.13
N ALA A 146 2.66 -51.81 -18.59
CA ALA A 146 3.56 -52.05 -19.70
C ALA A 146 4.63 -53.11 -19.38
N ASP A 147 5.16 -53.11 -18.15
CA ASP A 147 6.13 -54.12 -17.71
C ASP A 147 5.51 -55.52 -17.61
N ASN A 148 4.23 -55.62 -17.20
CA ASN A 148 3.49 -56.89 -17.18
C ASN A 148 3.16 -57.45 -18.57
N GLN A 149 3.28 -56.64 -19.63
CA GLN A 149 3.00 -57.03 -21.02
C GLN A 149 4.27 -57.45 -21.81
N ARG A 150 5.42 -57.49 -21.14
CA ARG A 150 6.69 -58.03 -21.68
C ARG A 150 6.91 -59.46 -21.24
#